data_AF-A0A417RQC4-F1
#
_entry.id   AF-A0A417RQC4-F1
#
_cell.length_a   1.000
_cell.length_b   1.000
_cell.length_c   1.000
_cell.angle_alpha   90.00
_cell.angle_beta   90.00
_cell.angle_gamma   90.00
#
_symmetry.space_group_name_H-M   'P 1'
#
loop_
_entity.id
_entity.type
_entity.pdbx_description
1 polymer ?
#
loop_
_entity_poly.entity_id
_entity_poly.type
_entity_poly.pdbx_seq_one_letter_code
_entity_poly.pdbx_strand_id
1 'polypeptide(L)'
;MKLTFKGVDISTEEKFVSYINSLNTAIMKQNAMNEIKQDLYDVSYLKKRYRKIVARNEKALFMAEHECLKCVYFQRLARKCQANCKCLLEESTEGGVFT
;
A
#
# COMPACT_ATOMS: atom_id res chain seq x y z
N MET A 1 -3.83 6.56 -7.79
CA MET A 1 -3.72 7.31 -6.52
C MET A 1 -2.48 8.20 -6.56
N LYS A 2 -2.58 9.48 -6.20
CA LYS A 2 -1.40 10.32 -5.95
C LYS A 2 -0.96 10.10 -4.50
N LEU A 3 0.24 9.57 -4.28
CA LEU A 3 0.80 9.37 -2.96
C LEU A 3 2.17 10.04 -2.89
N THR A 4 2.28 11.02 -2.02
CA THR A 4 3.53 11.73 -1.77
C THR A 4 3.88 11.63 -0.29
N PHE A 5 5.17 11.55 0.02
CA PHE A 5 5.67 11.57 1.38
C PHE A 5 6.84 12.55 1.45
N LYS A 6 6.70 13.59 2.29
CA LYS A 6 7.69 14.67 2.41
C LYS A 6 8.12 15.27 1.05
N GLY A 7 7.16 15.44 0.14
CA GLY A 7 7.42 15.97 -1.21
C GLY A 7 7.99 14.96 -2.22
N VAL A 8 8.27 13.72 -1.81
CA VAL A 8 8.71 12.64 -2.71
C VAL A 8 7.51 11.87 -3.23
N ASP A 9 7.45 11.65 -4.54
CA ASP A 9 6.45 10.79 -5.17
C ASP A 9 6.73 9.32 -4.86
N ILE A 10 5.78 8.68 -4.18
CA ILE A 10 5.81 7.26 -3.82
C ILE A 10 4.55 6.55 -4.33
N SER A 11 3.99 7.03 -5.45
CA SER A 11 2.75 6.52 -6.05
C SER A 11 2.83 5.08 -6.56
N THR A 12 4.04 4.58 -6.86
CA THR A 12 4.27 3.19 -7.27
C THR A 12 5.17 2.48 -6.28
N GLU A 13 5.09 1.15 -6.28
CA GLU A 13 5.94 0.32 -5.43
C GLU A 13 7.43 0.54 -5.72
N GLU A 14 7.79 0.69 -7.00
CA GLU A 14 9.16 0.92 -7.44
C GLU A 14 9.68 2.26 -6.91
N LYS A 15 8.85 3.32 -6.99
CA LYS A 15 9.19 4.64 -6.46
C LYS A 15 9.34 4.60 -4.94
N PHE A 16 8.44 3.90 -4.25
CA PHE A 16 8.53 3.69 -2.81
C PHE A 16 9.81 2.95 -2.41
N VAL A 17 10.12 1.81 -3.06
CA VAL A 17 11.33 1.02 -2.77
C VAL A 17 12.60 1.83 -3.08
N SER A 18 12.62 2.56 -4.20
CA SER A 18 13.72 3.45 -4.56
C SER A 18 13.96 4.51 -3.48
N TYR A 19 12.88 5.12 -2.97
CA TYR A 19 12.98 6.08 -1.87
C TYR A 19 13.57 5.45 -0.60
N ILE A 20 13.09 4.28 -0.17
CA ILE A 20 13.65 3.59 1.01
C ILE A 20 15.13 3.25 0.81
N ASN A 21 15.53 2.77 -0.37
CA ASN A 21 16.93 2.47 -0.67
C ASN A 21 17.81 3.72 -0.63
N SER A 22 17.30 4.86 -1.09
CA SER A 22 18.01 6.14 -0.98
C SER A 22 18.23 6.55 0.49
N LEU A 23 17.22 6.35 1.35
CA LEU A 23 17.34 6.61 2.79
C LEU A 23 18.35 5.68 3.45
N ASN A 24 18.31 4.38 3.15
CA ASN A 24 19.29 3.42 3.64
C ASN A 24 20.70 3.77 3.21
N THR A 25 20.89 4.21 1.96
CA THR A 25 22.20 4.65 1.47
C THR A 25 22.70 5.87 2.24
N ALA A 26 21.83 6.84 2.55
CA ALA A 26 22.20 7.99 3.36
C ALA A 26 22.56 7.59 4.80
N ILE A 27 21.80 6.67 5.41
CA ILE A 27 22.09 6.13 6.74
C ILE A 27 23.44 5.39 6.74
N MET A 28 23.72 4.55 5.74
CA MET A 28 25.00 3.85 5.63
C MET A 28 26.18 4.83 5.55
N LYS A 29 26.04 5.91 4.77
CA LYS A 29 27.06 6.96 4.70
C LYS A 29 27.27 7.65 6.05
N GLN A 30 26.20 7.96 6.78
CA GLN A 30 26.30 8.55 8.12
C GLN A 30 26.93 7.58 9.12
N ASN A 31 26.55 6.30 9.09
CA ASN A 31 27.10 5.25 9.94
C ASN A 31 28.59 4.99 9.70
N ALA A 32 29.11 5.31 8.51
CA ALA A 32 30.53 5.21 8.19
C ALA A 32 31.34 6.37 8.81
N MET A 33 30.70 7.50 9.11
CA MET A 33 31.36 8.71 9.65
C MET A 33 31.16 8.88 11.17
N ASN A 34 30.10 8.28 11.73
CA ASN A 34 29.68 8.49 13.11
C ASN A 34 29.92 7.25 13.99
N GLU A 35 30.26 7.46 15.26
CA GLU A 35 30.38 6.39 16.25
C GLU A 35 29.01 5.76 16.59
N ILE A 36 27.95 6.58 16.59
CA ILE A 36 26.57 6.13 16.82
C ILE A 36 25.97 5.74 15.47
N LYS A 37 25.66 4.45 15.33
CA LYS A 37 25.05 3.88 14.13
C LYS A 37 23.52 3.90 14.25
N GLN A 38 22.86 4.31 13.17
CA GLN A 38 21.42 4.17 12.99
C GLN A 38 21.11 2.87 12.26
N ASP A 39 20.01 2.22 12.61
CA ASP A 39 19.54 1.03 11.92
C ASP A 39 19.01 1.35 10.52
N LEU A 40 19.19 0.40 9.60
CA LEU A 40 18.63 0.48 8.26
C LEU A 40 17.15 0.10 8.26
N TYR A 41 16.39 0.69 7.34
CA TYR A 41 15.01 0.30 7.11
C TYR A 41 14.91 -1.08 6.46
N ASP A 42 14.06 -1.94 7.02
CA ASP A 42 13.67 -3.21 6.40
C ASP A 42 12.75 -2.96 5.19
N VAL A 43 13.34 -3.05 4.01
CA VAL A 43 12.67 -2.84 2.72
C VAL A 43 11.52 -3.84 2.54
N SER A 44 11.71 -5.10 2.91
CA SER A 44 10.71 -6.17 2.72
C SER A 44 9.48 -5.94 3.58
N TYR A 45 9.70 -5.59 4.86
CA TYR A 45 8.62 -5.24 5.76
C TYR A 45 7.86 -3.99 5.29
N LEU A 46 8.58 -2.94 4.92
CA LEU A 46 7.98 -1.69 4.46
C LEU A 46 7.23 -1.86 3.15
N LYS A 47 7.74 -2.65 2.22
CA LYS A 47 7.07 -3.03 0.96
C LYS A 47 5.74 -3.73 1.23
N LYS A 48 5.73 -4.70 2.15
CA LYS A 48 4.49 -5.39 2.57
C LYS A 48 3.48 -4.43 3.19
N ARG A 49 3.94 -3.47 4.00
CA ARG A 49 3.09 -2.42 4.58
C ARG A 49 2.53 -1.48 3.51
N TYR A 50 3.35 -1.06 2.55
CA TYR A 50 2.96 -0.20 1.43
C TYR A 50 1.82 -0.83 0.62
N ARG A 51 1.97 -2.09 0.18
CA ARG A 51 0.91 -2.82 -0.55
C ARG A 51 -0.42 -2.84 0.19
N LYS A 52 -0.40 -3.08 1.51
CA LYS A 52 -1.61 -3.07 2.36
C LYS A 52 -2.26 -1.69 2.46
N ILE A 53 -1.50 -0.61 2.37
CA ILE A 53 -2.05 0.76 2.37
C ILE A 53 -2.68 1.05 1.01
N VAL A 54 -1.96 0.76 -0.08
CA VAL A 54 -2.45 0.94 -1.45
C VAL A 54 -3.75 0.18 -1.67
N ALA A 55 -3.80 -1.11 -1.37
CA ALA A 55 -5.01 -1.92 -1.54
C ALA A 55 -6.20 -1.40 -0.71
N ARG A 56 -5.95 -0.89 0.51
CA ARG A 56 -7.01 -0.27 1.32
C ARG A 56 -7.53 1.03 0.70
N ASN A 57 -6.64 1.84 0.14
CA ASN A 57 -7.01 3.10 -0.51
C ASN A 57 -7.74 2.86 -1.83
N GLU A 58 -7.29 1.90 -2.64
CA GLU A 58 -7.98 1.46 -3.85
C GLU A 58 -9.38 0.95 -3.54
N LYS A 59 -9.52 0.11 -2.50
CA LYS A 59 -10.82 -0.35 -2.02
C LYS A 59 -11.73 0.81 -1.61
N ALA A 60 -11.20 1.77 -0.86
CA ALA A 60 -11.95 2.93 -0.41
C ALA A 60 -12.39 3.82 -1.59
N LEU A 61 -11.50 4.03 -2.56
CA LEU A 61 -11.79 4.80 -3.77
C LEU A 61 -12.88 4.13 -4.60
N PHE A 62 -12.76 2.83 -4.84
CA PHE A 62 -13.79 2.05 -5.54
C PHE A 62 -15.15 2.20 -4.86
N MET A 63 -15.19 2.03 -3.52
CA MET A 63 -16.43 2.14 -2.76
C MET A 63 -17.08 3.52 -2.86
N ALA A 64 -16.27 4.59 -2.97
CA ALA A 64 -16.75 5.94 -3.16
C ALA A 64 -17.28 6.15 -4.59
N GLU A 65 -16.52 5.73 -5.62
CA GLU A 65 -16.88 5.85 -7.04
C GLU A 65 -18.17 5.10 -7.39
N HIS A 66 -18.39 3.94 -6.78
CA HIS A 66 -19.54 3.07 -7.07
C HIS A 66 -20.67 3.24 -6.04
N GLU A 67 -20.62 4.30 -5.22
CA GLU A 67 -21.60 4.61 -4.18
C GLU A 67 -21.99 3.39 -3.32
N CYS A 68 -21.04 2.51 -2.99
CA CYS A 68 -21.33 1.20 -2.39
C CYS A 68 -22.13 1.32 -1.08
N LEU A 69 -21.98 2.40 -0.32
CA LEU A 69 -22.74 2.64 0.91
C LEU A 69 -24.24 2.87 0.70
N LYS A 70 -24.66 3.24 -0.52
CA LYS A 70 -26.05 3.38 -0.95
C LYS A 70 -26.60 2.13 -1.63
N CYS A 71 -25.74 1.18 -2.00
CA CYS A 71 -26.14 -0.05 -2.64
C CYS A 71 -26.94 -0.94 -1.68
N VAL A 72 -28.13 -1.37 -2.10
CA VAL A 72 -29.03 -2.24 -1.31
C VAL A 72 -28.38 -3.58 -0.98
N TYR A 73 -27.50 -4.05 -1.85
CA TYR A 73 -26.79 -5.32 -1.70
C TYR A 73 -25.47 -5.19 -0.91
N PHE A 74 -25.07 -4.00 -0.46
CA PHE A 74 -23.81 -3.81 0.24
C PHE A 74 -23.94 -4.03 1.75
N GLN A 75 -23.22 -5.02 2.27
CA GLN A 75 -23.17 -5.30 3.70
C GLN A 75 -22.11 -4.42 4.38
N ARG A 76 -22.57 -3.37 5.07
CA ARG A 76 -21.70 -2.36 5.71
C ARG A 76 -20.68 -2.93 6.69
N LEU A 77 -21.09 -3.89 7.53
CA LEU A 77 -20.22 -4.50 8.54
C LEU A 77 -19.12 -5.37 7.91
N ALA A 78 -19.48 -6.16 6.89
CA ALA A 78 -18.53 -7.03 6.19
C ALA A 78 -17.70 -6.28 5.13
N ARG A 79 -18.13 -5.08 4.74
CA ARG A 79 -17.60 -4.30 3.61
C ARG A 79 -17.51 -5.13 2.31
N LYS A 80 -18.63 -5.80 1.99
CA LYS A 80 -18.79 -6.80 0.91
C LYS A 80 -20.15 -6.66 0.20
N CYS A 81 -20.25 -7.16 -1.03
CA CYS A 81 -21.46 -7.12 -1.85
C CYS A 81 -22.17 -8.49 -1.86
N GLN A 82 -23.44 -8.53 -1.43
CA GLN A 82 -24.23 -9.75 -1.26
C GLN A 82 -25.00 -10.20 -2.51
N ALA A 83 -25.09 -9.38 -3.56
CA ALA A 83 -25.95 -9.69 -4.71
C ALA A 83 -25.55 -11.00 -5.41
N ASN A 84 -24.23 -11.27 -5.53
CA ASN A 84 -23.70 -12.41 -6.28
C ASN A 84 -22.29 -12.85 -5.84
N CYS A 85 -21.64 -12.19 -4.87
CA CYS A 85 -20.20 -12.32 -4.58
C CYS A 85 -19.25 -12.09 -5.79
N LYS A 86 -19.71 -11.40 -6.84
CA LYS A 86 -18.95 -11.10 -8.09
C LYS A 86 -18.54 -9.63 -8.19
N CYS A 87 -18.46 -8.92 -7.07
CA CYS A 87 -18.05 -7.52 -7.10
C CYS A 87 -16.53 -7.45 -7.34
N LEU A 88 -16.07 -6.48 -8.14
CA LEU A 88 -14.64 -6.20 -8.35
C LEU A 88 -13.87 -5.95 -7.01
N LEU A 89 -14.60 -5.59 -5.94
CA LEU A 89 -14.08 -5.51 -4.56
C LEU A 89 -13.65 -6.85 -3.94
N GLU A 90 -14.15 -7.96 -4.48
CA GLU A 90 -13.95 -9.32 -3.98
C GLU A 90 -13.03 -10.13 -4.90
N GLU A 91 -12.93 -9.79 -6.19
CA GLU A 91 -12.02 -10.42 -7.15
C GLU A 91 -10.53 -10.11 -6.88
N SER A 92 -10.23 -9.00 -6.22
CA SER A 92 -8.84 -8.54 -5.97
C SER A 92 -8.09 -9.32 -4.87
N THR A 93 -8.67 -10.40 -4.34
CA THR A 93 -8.03 -11.28 -3.34
C THR A 93 -7.63 -12.67 -3.86
N GLU A 94 -7.98 -13.04 -5.09
CA GLU A 94 -7.64 -14.35 -5.67
C GLU A 94 -6.71 -14.19 -6.88
N GLY A 95 -5.42 -13.98 -6.65
CA GLY A 95 -4.46 -13.88 -7.77
C GLY A 95 -2.99 -13.69 -7.40
N GLY A 96 -2.62 -13.95 -6.15
CA GLY A 96 -1.23 -13.92 -5.69
C GLY A 96 -0.62 -15.32 -5.61
N VAL A 97 -0.66 -16.10 -6.69
CA VAL A 97 0.20 -17.28 -6.80
C VAL A 97 1.60 -16.75 -7.09
N PHE A 98 2.45 -16.72 -6.06
CA PHE A 98 3.89 -16.66 -6.23
C PHE A 98 4.35 -18.06 -6.66
N THR A 99 4.63 -18.22 -7.95
CA THR A 99 5.60 -19.19 -8.47
C THR A 99 6.77 -18.42 -9.04
#